data_AF-A0A926F862-F1
#
_entry.id   AF-A0A926F862-F1
#
_cell.length_a   1.000
_cell.length_b   1.000
_cell.length_c   1.000
_cell.angle_alpha   90.00
_cell.angle_beta   90.00
_cell.angle_gamma   90.00
#
_symmetry.space_group_name_H-M   'P 1'
#
loop_
_entity.id
_entity.type
_entity.pdbx_description
1 polymer ?
#
loop_
_entity_poly.entity_id
_entity_poly.type
_entity_poly.pdbx_seq_one_letter_code
_entity_poly.pdbx_strand_id
1 'polypeptide(L)'
;MMKKFLCIVLALSMVMCLAPNVFAEDVIAEGKCGDSVTWKIVGNTLTFSGSGAMDEFIDMAWYSYRNDIYNVVIEEGITYLTHELLCDLKWFSSVKIPDSVTSVGTLIFSNCTGLETVEIGKGLKSITPSAFSNCPNLEEIAVSPENENLASVGGVLFNKDITNLIYFPNGWFDKENIGENEGNYTIPDTVTKITDGALNGKLYLKNFYTNENSAYTAENGVLFNKDKTELVRYPSGNERSTYIIPESVQNIYESAFSYAKNLTDVTLPQNISKLADNTFSDCTNLKGIEIPKNVTEIGSYAFSDCSNLEKAVLHDGIVTLGSGVFYECGALKYADIPKNLTEIPRSTFYGCESLKNIKLPGSVKTVDFSAFQRCTSLTEIDIPQSVTLINSSAFEDCESLKTVTFRNSGVIKAYVFSGCPNLTRVNIFSDSIIIWGDTFYDEAEKTKDIYFAVSADNVVTGREDGKVCVEDLSEDGGLKNVRLHCNTPCTVSSVTENEEKATVSVNAKNIDAQSKVTVGFYKNGALADIKVCDVSDLTAETDKDFDTVKIMTFPSLPSLEPLCIKEEL
;
A
#
# COMPACT_ATOMS: atom_id res chain seq x y z
N MET A 1 3.18 75.28 49.86
CA MET A 1 3.87 74.19 49.15
C MET A 1 4.36 73.11 50.13
N MET A 2 3.52 72.69 51.11
CA MET A 2 3.91 71.73 52.17
C MET A 2 2.78 70.77 52.57
N LYS A 3 1.68 70.74 51.81
CA LYS A 3 0.59 69.74 51.96
C LYS A 3 0.53 68.71 50.82
N LYS A 4 1.37 68.84 49.78
CA LYS A 4 1.50 67.84 48.70
C LYS A 4 2.68 66.86 48.89
N PHE A 5 3.57 67.09 49.86
CA PHE A 5 4.70 66.19 50.11
C PHE A 5 4.39 65.10 51.15
N LEU A 6 3.45 65.33 52.08
CA LEU A 6 3.11 64.35 53.11
C LEU A 6 2.18 63.22 52.62
N CYS A 7 1.39 63.46 51.56
CA CYS A 7 0.59 62.39 50.91
C CYS A 7 1.41 61.51 49.97
N ILE A 8 2.58 61.96 49.50
CA ILE A 8 3.43 61.17 48.60
C ILE A 8 4.34 60.24 49.42
N VAL A 9 4.79 60.64 50.61
CA VAL A 9 5.62 59.77 51.47
C VAL A 9 4.83 58.66 52.16
N LEU A 10 3.52 58.84 52.41
CA LEU A 10 2.65 57.76 52.94
C LEU A 10 2.09 56.83 51.85
N ALA A 11 2.07 57.24 50.58
CA ALA A 11 1.74 56.36 49.46
C ALA A 11 2.92 55.48 49.02
N LEU A 12 4.16 55.88 49.32
CA LEU A 12 5.37 55.12 49.01
C LEU A 12 5.78 54.10 50.09
N SER A 13 5.12 54.07 51.26
CA SER A 13 5.37 53.05 52.30
C SER A 13 4.26 51.98 52.42
N MET A 14 3.28 51.97 51.51
CA MET A 14 2.20 50.95 51.44
C MET A 14 2.05 50.31 50.05
N VAL A 15 3.00 50.55 49.14
CA VAL A 15 3.15 49.81 47.87
C VAL A 15 4.50 49.08 47.85
N MET A 16 4.83 48.45 48.98
CA MET A 16 5.82 47.39 49.10
C MET A 16 5.21 46.27 49.97
N CYS A 17 4.08 45.71 49.56
CA CYS A 17 3.61 44.39 50.04
C CYS A 17 2.38 43.87 49.28
N LEU A 18 2.31 44.10 47.97
CA LEU A 18 1.46 43.30 47.10
C LEU A 18 2.32 42.96 45.90
N ALA A 19 3.13 41.90 46.06
CA ALA A 19 3.51 41.11 44.90
C ALA A 19 2.20 40.81 44.14
N PRO A 20 2.14 40.97 42.81
CA PRO A 20 1.10 40.27 42.09
C PRO A 20 1.27 38.80 42.49
N ASN A 21 0.25 38.23 43.13
CA ASN A 21 0.09 36.79 43.19
C ASN A 21 -0.01 36.34 41.73
N VAL A 22 1.15 36.11 41.11
CA VAL A 22 1.28 35.21 40.00
C VAL A 22 0.87 33.88 40.62
N PHE A 23 -0.38 33.49 40.44
CA PHE A 23 -0.74 32.10 40.63
C PHE A 23 0.18 31.35 39.67
N ALA A 24 1.23 30.73 40.20
CA ALA A 24 2.00 29.77 39.44
C ALA A 24 0.98 28.75 38.97
N GLU A 25 0.80 28.61 37.65
CA GLU A 25 -0.04 27.54 37.12
C GLU A 25 0.44 26.22 37.71
N ASP A 26 -0.51 25.41 38.19
CA ASP A 26 -0.19 24.14 38.83
C ASP A 26 0.53 23.24 37.85
N VAL A 27 1.53 22.52 38.36
CA VAL A 27 2.25 21.50 37.60
C VAL A 27 1.30 20.37 37.29
N ILE A 28 1.02 20.13 36.01
CA ILE A 28 0.11 19.08 35.57
C ILE A 28 0.80 17.72 35.65
N ALA A 29 2.04 17.66 35.16
CA ALA A 29 2.86 16.47 35.19
C ALA A 29 4.34 16.85 35.05
N GLU A 30 5.23 15.99 35.55
CA GLU A 30 6.67 16.14 35.40
C GLU A 30 7.35 14.77 35.45
N GLY A 31 8.58 14.70 34.94
CA GLY A 31 9.36 13.47 34.93
C GLY A 31 10.77 13.69 34.43
N LYS A 32 11.44 12.59 34.09
CA LYS A 32 12.86 12.57 33.71
C LYS A 32 13.04 12.06 32.28
N CYS A 33 14.04 12.61 31.60
CA CYS A 33 14.54 12.14 30.31
C CYS A 33 15.97 11.59 30.48
N GLY A 34 16.17 10.77 31.53
CA GLY A 34 17.48 10.36 32.03
C GLY A 34 17.89 11.10 33.31
N ASP A 35 19.16 11.00 33.68
CA ASP A 35 19.63 11.50 34.98
C ASP A 35 19.74 13.03 35.07
N SER A 36 20.00 13.69 33.93
CA SER A 36 20.40 15.11 33.89
C SER A 36 19.42 16.03 33.18
N VAL A 37 18.33 15.48 32.62
CA VAL A 37 17.29 16.22 31.91
C VAL A 37 15.92 15.82 32.46
N THR A 38 15.08 16.81 32.72
CA THR A 38 13.71 16.67 33.22
C THR A 38 12.74 17.29 32.24
N TRP A 39 11.48 16.85 32.29
CA TRP A 39 10.39 17.49 31.58
C TRP A 39 9.29 17.90 32.55
N LYS A 40 8.54 18.93 32.21
CA LYS A 40 7.45 19.47 33.03
C LYS A 40 6.35 20.07 32.16
N ILE A 41 5.09 19.83 32.54
CA ILE A 41 3.92 20.46 31.93
C ILE A 41 3.32 21.46 32.92
N VAL A 42 3.25 22.72 32.50
CA VAL A 42 2.58 23.82 33.20
C VAL A 42 1.59 24.46 32.23
N GLY A 43 0.31 24.48 32.59
CA GLY A 43 -0.74 24.89 31.68
C GLY A 43 -0.74 24.03 30.41
N ASN A 44 -0.46 24.63 29.26
CA ASN A 44 -0.36 23.95 27.97
C ASN A 44 1.07 23.85 27.42
N THR A 45 2.07 24.11 28.26
CA THR A 45 3.49 24.17 27.88
C THR A 45 4.23 22.96 28.39
N LEU A 46 4.83 22.20 27.47
CA LEU A 46 5.81 21.16 27.77
C LEU A 46 7.22 21.76 27.73
N THR A 47 7.91 21.76 28.87
CA THR A 47 9.27 22.28 29.01
C THR A 47 10.24 21.16 29.30
N PHE A 48 11.35 21.09 28.56
CA PHE A 48 12.51 20.26 28.84
C PHE A 48 13.63 21.11 29.43
N SER A 49 14.14 20.71 30.58
CA SER A 49 15.14 21.45 31.38
C SER A 49 16.28 20.53 31.81
N GLY A 50 17.49 21.05 31.92
CA GLY A 50 18.63 20.28 32.43
C GLY A 50 19.94 20.57 31.72
N SER A 51 20.91 19.68 31.87
CA SER A 51 22.21 19.81 31.22
C SER A 51 22.74 18.46 30.76
N GLY A 52 23.27 18.39 29.54
CA GLY A 52 23.77 17.16 28.93
C GLY A 52 22.75 16.45 28.04
N ALA A 53 23.02 15.18 27.76
CA ALA A 53 22.23 14.38 26.83
C ALA A 53 20.99 13.79 27.52
N MET A 54 19.86 13.72 26.79
CA MET A 54 18.79 12.80 27.15
C MET A 54 19.24 11.36 26.95
N ASP A 55 18.67 10.41 27.70
CA ASP A 55 18.90 8.98 27.41
C ASP A 55 18.32 8.62 26.03
N GLU A 56 18.92 7.62 25.38
CA GLU A 56 18.49 7.16 24.05
C GLU A 56 17.07 6.58 24.06
N PHE A 57 16.69 5.91 25.15
CA PHE A 57 15.35 5.38 25.35
C PHE A 57 14.79 5.91 26.66
N ILE A 58 13.70 6.68 26.58
CA ILE A 58 13.04 7.29 27.73
C ILE A 58 11.55 6.98 27.72
N ASP A 59 10.95 6.97 28.91
CA ASP A 59 9.50 6.92 29.06
C ASP A 59 8.91 8.30 28.75
N MET A 60 8.27 8.43 27.59
CA MET A 60 7.62 9.66 27.12
C MET A 60 6.24 9.84 27.76
N ALA A 61 6.17 9.84 29.09
CA ALA A 61 4.90 9.89 29.83
C ALA A 61 4.05 11.14 29.51
N TRP A 62 4.67 12.24 29.03
CA TRP A 62 3.95 13.43 28.54
C TRP A 62 3.08 13.13 27.30
N TYR A 63 3.33 12.05 26.56
CA TYR A 63 2.55 11.68 25.38
C TYR A 63 1.06 11.45 25.71
N SER A 64 0.75 11.06 26.95
CA SER A 64 -0.64 10.96 27.43
C SER A 64 -1.38 12.30 27.42
N TYR A 65 -0.65 13.42 27.42
CA TYR A 65 -1.15 14.81 27.40
C TYR A 65 -1.02 15.48 26.03
N ARG A 66 -0.63 14.75 24.97
CA ARG A 66 -0.34 15.32 23.63
C ARG A 66 -1.44 16.17 23.00
N ASN A 67 -2.69 15.96 23.39
CA ASN A 67 -3.83 16.75 22.90
C ASN A 67 -3.97 18.12 23.59
N ASP A 68 -3.26 18.34 24.70
CA ASP A 68 -3.32 19.54 25.52
C ASP A 68 -2.01 20.36 25.48
N ILE A 69 -1.02 19.91 24.71
CA ILE A 69 0.28 20.58 24.55
C ILE A 69 0.23 21.50 23.32
N TYR A 70 0.24 22.81 23.58
CA TYR A 70 0.23 23.86 22.55
C TYR A 70 1.56 24.62 22.46
N ASN A 71 2.43 24.47 23.45
CA ASN A 71 3.74 25.10 23.48
C ASN A 71 4.80 24.07 23.88
N VAL A 72 5.96 24.14 23.24
CA VAL A 72 7.12 23.31 23.56
C VAL A 72 8.33 24.22 23.80
N VAL A 73 8.99 24.03 24.95
CA VAL A 73 10.20 24.76 25.31
C VAL A 73 11.32 23.76 25.57
N ILE A 74 12.46 23.97 24.91
CA ILE A 74 13.69 23.21 25.14
C ILE A 74 14.71 24.20 25.67
N GLU A 75 15.08 24.07 26.94
CA GLU A 75 16.00 25.00 27.59
C GLU A 75 17.46 24.74 27.19
N GLU A 76 18.27 25.80 27.30
CA GLU A 76 19.72 25.71 27.14
C GLU A 76 20.34 24.75 28.15
N GLY A 77 21.43 24.10 27.74
CA GLY A 77 22.17 23.11 28.53
C GLY A 77 21.98 21.69 28.01
N ILE A 78 20.85 21.38 27.39
CA ILE A 78 20.59 20.07 26.78
C ILE A 78 21.44 19.91 25.52
N THR A 79 22.17 18.79 25.38
CA THR A 79 23.12 18.56 24.28
C THR A 79 22.65 17.54 23.24
N TYR A 80 21.68 16.69 23.60
CA TYR A 80 21.07 15.69 22.72
C TYR A 80 19.58 15.54 23.04
N LEU A 81 18.76 15.52 21.98
CA LEU A 81 17.32 15.21 22.03
C LEU A 81 17.10 13.83 21.45
N THR A 82 16.37 12.96 22.15
CA THR A 82 16.18 11.59 21.71
C THR A 82 15.22 11.43 20.52
N HIS A 83 15.14 10.22 19.97
CA HIS A 83 14.25 9.83 18.87
C HIS A 83 12.79 10.06 19.25
N GLU A 84 11.96 10.48 18.28
CA GLU A 84 10.49 10.62 18.45
C GLU A 84 10.03 11.53 19.60
N LEU A 85 10.91 12.33 20.21
CA LEU A 85 10.65 13.10 21.44
C LEU A 85 9.34 13.91 21.40
N LEU A 86 9.05 14.51 20.25
CA LEU A 86 7.89 15.37 20.02
C LEU A 86 6.93 14.77 18.98
N CYS A 87 7.09 13.49 18.62
CA CYS A 87 6.24 12.80 17.65
C CYS A 87 4.75 12.86 18.07
N ASP A 88 3.85 13.04 17.10
CA ASP A 88 2.40 13.20 17.28
C ASP A 88 1.94 14.36 18.18
N LEU A 89 2.81 15.30 18.55
CA LEU A 89 2.38 16.53 19.23
C LEU A 89 1.77 17.48 18.17
N LYS A 90 0.45 17.39 17.99
CA LYS A 90 -0.24 17.97 16.82
C LYS A 90 -0.62 19.44 16.92
N TRP A 91 -0.53 20.06 18.10
CA TRP A 91 -1.18 21.35 18.38
C TRP A 91 -0.24 22.53 18.59
N PHE A 92 1.07 22.29 18.74
CA PHE A 92 2.05 23.37 18.85
C PHE A 92 2.52 23.83 17.47
N SER A 93 2.72 25.14 17.29
CA SER A 93 3.05 25.73 15.98
C SER A 93 4.52 26.08 15.79
N SER A 94 5.30 26.20 16.86
CA SER A 94 6.71 26.56 16.77
C SER A 94 7.54 25.92 17.87
N VAL A 95 8.82 25.69 17.57
CA VAL A 95 9.80 25.19 18.55
C VAL A 95 11.20 25.66 18.20
N LYS A 96 11.98 25.94 19.24
CA LYS A 96 13.40 26.27 19.13
C LYS A 96 14.24 25.10 19.63
N ILE A 97 15.18 24.66 18.80
CA ILE A 97 16.30 23.81 19.20
C ILE A 97 17.42 24.75 19.68
N PRO A 98 17.76 24.76 20.98
CA PRO A 98 18.68 25.74 21.57
C PRO A 98 20.14 25.55 21.11
N ASP A 99 20.98 26.54 21.40
CA ASP A 99 22.40 26.57 20.99
C ASP A 99 23.20 25.39 21.56
N SER A 100 22.84 24.91 22.75
CA SER A 100 23.50 23.78 23.40
C SER A 100 23.26 22.44 22.71
N VAL A 101 22.18 22.27 21.94
CA VAL A 101 21.84 20.98 21.31
C VAL A 101 22.76 20.73 20.13
N THR A 102 23.50 19.62 20.18
CA THR A 102 24.49 19.26 19.16
C THR A 102 24.02 18.13 18.23
N SER A 103 23.03 17.34 18.66
CA SER A 103 22.47 16.22 17.90
C SER A 103 21.01 16.00 18.29
N VAL A 104 20.22 15.44 17.37
CA VAL A 104 18.83 15.03 17.58
C VAL A 104 18.61 13.62 17.04
N GLY A 105 17.70 12.87 17.66
CA GLY A 105 17.25 11.57 17.18
C GLY A 105 16.38 11.67 15.94
N THR A 106 16.12 10.52 15.33
CA THR A 106 15.25 10.40 14.15
C THR A 106 13.78 10.64 14.52
N LEU A 107 12.97 11.05 13.53
CA LEU A 107 11.51 11.21 13.68
C LEU A 107 11.07 12.17 14.80
N ILE A 108 11.97 13.05 15.28
CA ILE A 108 11.73 13.91 16.45
C ILE A 108 10.45 14.77 16.35
N PHE A 109 10.09 15.26 15.16
CA PHE A 109 8.86 16.02 14.89
C PHE A 109 7.87 15.25 13.99
N SER A 110 7.99 13.93 13.89
CA SER A 110 7.12 13.15 13.00
C SER A 110 5.65 13.32 13.37
N ASN A 111 4.79 13.50 12.37
CA ASN A 111 3.34 13.72 12.54
C ASN A 111 2.95 14.95 13.39
N CYS A 112 3.84 15.93 13.55
CA CYS A 112 3.50 17.22 14.16
C CYS A 112 2.72 18.08 13.16
N THR A 113 1.41 17.83 13.05
CA THR A 113 0.58 18.46 12.00
C THR A 113 0.36 19.96 12.19
N GLY A 114 0.45 20.47 13.43
CA GLY A 114 0.33 21.89 13.72
C GLY A 114 1.63 22.67 13.60
N LEU A 115 2.78 21.99 13.45
CA LEU A 115 4.09 22.63 13.44
C LEU A 115 4.28 23.47 12.16
N GLU A 116 4.44 24.78 12.32
CA GLU A 116 4.62 25.76 11.25
C GLU A 116 6.08 26.21 11.12
N THR A 117 6.81 26.31 12.23
CA THR A 117 8.19 26.83 12.23
C THR A 117 9.13 26.09 13.18
N VAL A 118 10.38 25.94 12.76
CA VAL A 118 11.46 25.39 13.61
C VAL A 118 12.66 26.32 13.57
N GLU A 119 13.14 26.75 14.73
CA GLU A 119 14.38 27.53 14.86
C GLU A 119 15.52 26.62 15.33
N ILE A 120 16.62 26.57 14.58
CA ILE A 120 17.81 25.77 14.89
C ILE A 120 18.93 26.68 15.40
N GLY A 121 19.36 26.47 16.65
CA GLY A 121 20.50 27.16 17.27
C GLY A 121 21.85 26.77 16.67
N LYS A 122 22.94 27.36 17.19
CA LYS A 122 24.28 27.23 16.59
C LYS A 122 24.92 25.83 16.72
N GLY A 123 24.50 25.04 17.71
CA GLY A 123 25.16 23.78 18.06
C GLY A 123 24.83 22.60 17.17
N LEU A 124 23.64 22.59 16.55
CA LEU A 124 23.14 21.38 15.87
C LEU A 124 23.97 21.07 14.63
N LYS A 125 24.51 19.84 14.58
CA LYS A 125 25.42 19.40 13.51
C LYS A 125 24.72 18.86 12.28
N SER A 126 23.62 18.14 12.48
CA SER A 126 22.89 17.47 11.40
C SER A 126 21.47 17.16 11.81
N ILE A 127 20.60 17.07 10.81
CA ILE A 127 19.21 16.61 10.94
C ILE A 127 18.81 15.99 9.60
N THR A 128 18.01 14.92 9.63
CA THR A 128 17.58 14.20 8.43
C THR A 128 16.15 14.57 8.05
N PRO A 129 15.74 14.41 6.78
CA PRO A 129 14.36 14.64 6.34
C PRO A 129 13.30 13.94 7.20
N SER A 130 13.61 12.73 7.69
CA SER A 130 12.71 11.95 8.54
C SER A 130 12.33 12.66 9.83
N ALA A 131 13.16 13.59 10.34
CA ALA A 131 12.81 14.42 11.50
C ALA A 131 11.48 15.16 11.32
N PHE A 132 11.09 15.47 10.08
CA PHE A 132 9.89 16.24 9.72
C PHE A 132 8.88 15.42 8.91
N SER A 133 8.89 14.09 9.06
CA SER A 133 7.92 13.22 8.39
C SER A 133 6.49 13.62 8.74
N ASN A 134 5.63 13.79 7.73
CA ASN A 134 4.25 14.21 7.90
C ASN A 134 4.04 15.49 8.75
N CYS A 135 4.86 16.53 8.52
CA CYS A 135 4.62 17.89 9.01
C CYS A 135 4.02 18.76 7.88
N PRO A 136 2.72 18.65 7.54
CA PRO A 136 2.13 19.31 6.38
C PRO A 136 2.15 20.84 6.44
N ASN A 137 2.10 21.41 7.64
CA ASN A 137 2.04 22.86 7.85
C ASN A 137 3.41 23.49 8.09
N LEU A 138 4.51 22.72 8.12
CA LEU A 138 5.83 23.27 8.35
C LEU A 138 6.21 24.14 7.15
N GLU A 139 6.29 25.45 7.37
CA GLU A 139 6.52 26.47 6.35
C GLU A 139 8.00 26.88 6.31
N GLU A 140 8.65 26.91 7.48
CA GLU A 140 9.97 27.52 7.64
C GLU A 140 10.84 26.78 8.65
N ILE A 141 12.09 26.54 8.26
CA ILE A 141 13.17 26.16 9.17
C ILE A 141 14.17 27.30 9.19
N ALA A 142 14.24 28.03 10.30
CA ALA A 142 15.24 29.06 10.53
C ALA A 142 16.50 28.43 11.13
N VAL A 143 17.68 28.93 10.75
CA VAL A 143 18.96 28.46 11.30
C VAL A 143 19.76 29.67 11.76
N SER A 144 20.33 29.60 12.97
CA SER A 144 21.22 30.62 13.51
C SER A 144 22.37 30.91 12.54
N PRO A 145 22.71 32.19 12.27
CA PRO A 145 23.83 32.54 11.38
C PRO A 145 25.18 32.03 11.91
N GLU A 146 25.28 31.81 13.22
CA GLU A 146 26.45 31.24 13.90
C GLU A 146 26.54 29.71 13.81
N ASN A 147 25.51 29.02 13.27
CA ASN A 147 25.62 27.58 13.05
C ASN A 147 26.69 27.29 11.99
N GLU A 148 27.65 26.42 12.33
CA GLU A 148 28.78 26.07 11.47
C GLU A 148 28.49 24.92 10.49
N ASN A 149 27.37 24.22 10.64
CA ASN A 149 27.05 23.00 9.88
C ASN A 149 25.82 23.12 8.99
N LEU A 150 24.85 23.95 9.39
CA LEU A 150 23.56 24.11 8.73
C LEU A 150 23.36 25.57 8.30
N ALA A 151 22.52 25.75 7.29
CA ALA A 151 22.05 27.05 6.84
C ALA A 151 20.58 26.98 6.43
N SER A 152 19.90 28.12 6.47
CA SER A 152 18.57 28.27 5.92
C SER A 152 18.57 29.35 4.85
N VAL A 153 17.91 29.09 3.73
CA VAL A 153 17.71 30.06 2.65
C VAL A 153 16.22 30.07 2.31
N GLY A 154 15.55 31.19 2.57
CA GLY A 154 14.10 31.33 2.35
C GLY A 154 13.27 30.28 3.11
N GLY A 155 13.74 29.85 4.29
CA GLY A 155 13.09 28.82 5.11
C GLY A 155 13.39 27.36 4.73
N VAL A 156 14.14 27.13 3.65
CA VAL A 156 14.58 25.79 3.22
C VAL A 156 15.92 25.44 3.87
N LEU A 157 16.06 24.19 4.33
CA LEU A 157 17.23 23.74 5.10
C LEU A 157 18.34 23.17 4.21
N PHE A 158 19.56 23.63 4.45
CA PHE A 158 20.78 23.23 3.76
C PHE A 158 21.91 22.89 4.75
N ASN A 159 22.99 22.29 4.24
CA ASN A 159 24.29 22.38 4.91
C ASN A 159 24.83 23.82 4.85
N LYS A 160 25.85 24.12 5.66
CA LYS A 160 26.40 25.47 5.80
C LYS A 160 26.79 26.13 4.47
N ASP A 161 27.42 25.37 3.58
CA ASP A 161 27.90 25.85 2.28
C ASP A 161 26.80 25.93 1.21
N ILE A 162 25.56 25.54 1.55
CA ILE A 162 24.41 25.52 0.63
C ILE A 162 24.68 24.64 -0.61
N THR A 163 25.45 23.57 -0.42
CA THR A 163 25.78 22.59 -1.47
C THR A 163 24.91 21.35 -1.41
N ASN A 164 24.22 21.11 -0.29
CA ASN A 164 23.28 20.02 -0.08
C ASN A 164 21.94 20.55 0.42
N LEU A 165 20.86 20.38 -0.34
CA LEU A 165 19.49 20.59 0.12
C LEU A 165 19.12 19.44 1.06
N ILE A 166 18.97 19.75 2.34
CA ILE A 166 18.69 18.77 3.39
C ILE A 166 17.19 18.54 3.50
N TYR A 167 16.38 19.59 3.57
CA TYR A 167 14.93 19.43 3.69
C TYR A 167 14.18 20.64 3.15
N PHE A 168 13.11 20.37 2.39
CA PHE A 168 12.17 21.38 1.91
C PHE A 168 10.87 21.31 2.74
N PRO A 169 10.42 22.40 3.38
CA PRO A 169 9.20 22.39 4.19
C PRO A 169 7.94 22.06 3.36
N ASN A 170 7.00 21.28 3.91
CA ASN A 170 5.80 20.86 3.15
C ASN A 170 4.82 22.01 2.93
N GLY A 171 4.68 22.88 3.94
CA GLY A 171 3.86 24.10 3.91
C GLY A 171 4.62 25.31 3.38
N TRP A 172 5.80 25.10 2.77
CA TRP A 172 6.62 26.20 2.27
C TRP A 172 5.85 27.04 1.25
N PHE A 173 5.94 28.36 1.40
CA PHE A 173 5.54 29.33 0.38
C PHE A 173 6.57 30.46 0.32
N ASP A 174 6.71 31.05 -0.86
CA ASP A 174 7.62 32.18 -1.06
C ASP A 174 7.03 33.45 -0.43
N LYS A 175 7.48 33.75 0.80
CA LYS A 175 7.09 34.96 1.55
C LYS A 175 7.54 36.26 0.86
N GLU A 176 8.55 36.21 -0.01
CA GLU A 176 9.10 37.38 -0.69
C GLU A 176 8.40 37.66 -2.03
N ASN A 177 7.84 36.64 -2.69
CA ASN A 177 7.21 36.75 -4.02
C ASN A 177 5.74 36.28 -4.03
N ILE A 178 4.91 36.85 -3.16
CA ILE A 178 3.47 36.57 -3.08
C ILE A 178 2.76 37.05 -4.36
N GLY A 179 2.08 36.15 -5.08
CA GLY A 179 1.35 36.46 -6.33
C GLY A 179 1.64 35.46 -7.45
N GLU A 180 2.04 35.94 -8.64
CA GLU A 180 2.26 35.10 -9.84
C GLU A 180 3.33 34.00 -9.67
N ASN A 181 4.20 34.13 -8.66
CA ASN A 181 5.29 33.17 -8.36
C ASN A 181 4.99 32.22 -7.20
N GLU A 182 3.74 32.17 -6.71
CA GLU A 182 3.38 31.28 -5.60
C GLU A 182 3.65 29.81 -5.96
N GLY A 183 4.42 29.13 -5.09
CA GLY A 183 4.81 27.73 -5.29
C GLY A 183 5.96 27.53 -6.29
N ASN A 184 6.69 28.57 -6.67
CA ASN A 184 7.88 28.46 -7.50
C ASN A 184 9.15 28.45 -6.65
N TYR A 185 10.09 27.55 -6.95
CA TYR A 185 11.36 27.48 -6.22
C TYR A 185 12.56 27.43 -7.16
N THR A 186 13.54 28.30 -6.95
CA THR A 186 14.80 28.28 -7.68
C THR A 186 15.85 27.53 -6.87
N ILE A 187 16.36 26.41 -7.40
CA ILE A 187 17.48 25.69 -6.79
C ILE A 187 18.72 26.58 -6.83
N PRO A 188 19.36 26.91 -5.68
CA PRO A 188 20.56 27.75 -5.66
C PRO A 188 21.70 27.16 -6.51
N ASP A 189 22.50 28.00 -7.16
CA ASP A 189 23.58 27.55 -8.06
C ASP A 189 24.69 26.75 -7.36
N THR A 190 24.81 26.92 -6.04
CA THR A 190 25.75 26.18 -5.18
C THR A 190 25.32 24.75 -4.90
N VAL A 191 24.04 24.41 -5.07
CA VAL A 191 23.51 23.08 -4.72
C VAL A 191 24.02 22.04 -5.71
N THR A 192 24.78 21.08 -5.20
CA THR A 192 25.29 19.92 -5.95
C THR A 192 24.65 18.61 -5.51
N LYS A 193 23.94 18.60 -4.38
CA LYS A 193 23.27 17.42 -3.83
C LYS A 193 21.89 17.78 -3.28
N ILE A 194 20.94 16.87 -3.46
CA ILE A 194 19.64 16.89 -2.79
C ILE A 194 19.57 15.60 -1.97
N THR A 195 19.27 15.72 -0.69
CA THR A 195 19.17 14.55 0.20
C THR A 195 17.92 13.74 -0.12
N ASP A 196 18.01 12.42 -0.08
CA ASP A 196 16.87 11.53 -0.33
C ASP A 196 15.70 11.90 0.61
N GLY A 197 14.50 12.04 0.04
CA GLY A 197 13.30 12.45 0.77
C GLY A 197 13.17 13.95 1.03
N ALA A 198 14.19 14.78 0.75
CA ALA A 198 14.14 16.22 0.99
C ALA A 198 12.99 16.93 0.26
N LEU A 199 12.59 16.38 -0.90
CA LEU A 199 11.54 16.92 -1.79
C LEU A 199 10.27 16.05 -1.83
N ASN A 200 10.11 15.07 -0.93
CA ASN A 200 8.92 14.21 -0.94
C ASN A 200 7.68 14.96 -0.42
N GLY A 201 6.54 14.82 -1.11
CA GLY A 201 5.24 15.30 -0.64
C GLY A 201 5.05 16.82 -0.59
N LYS A 202 5.77 17.60 -1.42
CA LYS A 202 5.67 19.07 -1.44
C LYS A 202 4.47 19.55 -2.24
N LEU A 203 3.29 19.51 -1.61
CA LEU A 203 1.99 19.74 -2.27
C LEU A 203 1.82 21.16 -2.83
N TYR A 204 2.43 22.17 -2.21
CA TYR A 204 2.33 23.56 -2.67
C TYR A 204 3.38 23.94 -3.72
N LEU A 205 4.38 23.08 -3.94
CA LEU A 205 5.41 23.33 -4.92
C LEU A 205 4.88 23.05 -6.33
N LYS A 206 4.78 24.11 -7.14
CA LYS A 206 4.28 24.11 -8.50
C LYS A 206 5.37 23.98 -9.55
N ASN A 207 6.50 24.67 -9.39
CA ASN A 207 7.59 24.66 -10.38
C ASN A 207 8.97 24.79 -9.74
N PHE A 208 9.94 24.06 -10.28
CA PHE A 208 11.35 24.31 -10.06
C PHE A 208 11.95 25.22 -11.15
N TYR A 209 12.94 26.01 -10.75
CA TYR A 209 13.82 26.78 -11.63
C TYR A 209 15.27 26.53 -11.27
N THR A 210 16.16 26.77 -12.23
CA THR A 210 17.61 26.74 -12.07
C THR A 210 18.21 27.85 -12.89
N ASN A 211 19.27 28.50 -12.40
CA ASN A 211 20.03 29.49 -13.18
C ASN A 211 21.28 28.83 -13.78
N GLU A 212 22.46 29.11 -13.21
CA GLU A 212 23.75 28.57 -13.66
C GLU A 212 24.18 27.32 -12.86
N ASN A 213 23.23 26.65 -12.19
CA ASN A 213 23.50 25.45 -11.41
C ASN A 213 24.23 24.37 -12.23
N SER A 214 25.29 23.82 -11.64
CA SER A 214 26.20 22.86 -12.30
C SER A 214 25.76 21.40 -12.22
N ALA A 215 24.88 21.05 -11.28
CA ALA A 215 24.47 19.67 -11.00
C ALA A 215 23.02 19.37 -11.42
N TYR A 216 22.16 20.38 -11.47
CA TYR A 216 20.74 20.26 -11.76
C TYR A 216 20.31 21.21 -12.87
N THR A 217 19.23 20.87 -13.55
CA THR A 217 18.52 21.77 -14.46
C THR A 217 17.03 21.58 -14.27
N ALA A 218 16.28 22.68 -14.27
CA ALA A 218 14.83 22.63 -14.35
C ALA A 218 14.40 22.89 -15.80
N GLU A 219 13.50 22.06 -16.32
CA GLU A 219 12.87 22.27 -17.62
C GLU A 219 11.37 22.15 -17.47
N ASN A 220 10.64 23.16 -17.96
CA ASN A 220 9.19 23.23 -17.82
C ASN A 220 8.74 23.10 -16.35
N GLY A 221 9.51 23.59 -15.38
CA GLY A 221 9.17 23.48 -13.96
C GLY A 221 9.49 22.12 -13.32
N VAL A 222 10.03 21.15 -14.06
CA VAL A 222 10.40 19.82 -13.55
C VAL A 222 11.91 19.75 -13.35
N LEU A 223 12.36 19.15 -12.24
CA LEU A 223 13.75 19.09 -11.86
C LEU A 223 14.44 17.82 -12.38
N PHE A 224 15.59 18.00 -13.01
CA PHE A 224 16.46 16.96 -13.53
C PHE A 224 17.89 17.14 -13.02
N ASN A 225 18.70 16.10 -13.13
CA ASN A 225 20.15 16.28 -13.12
C ASN A 225 20.60 17.11 -14.35
N LYS A 226 21.83 17.65 -14.32
CA LYS A 226 22.30 18.61 -15.34
C LYS A 226 22.18 18.10 -16.78
N ASP A 227 22.49 16.82 -16.97
CA ASP A 227 22.49 16.17 -18.29
C ASP A 227 21.10 15.67 -18.72
N LYS A 228 20.07 15.83 -17.88
CA LYS A 228 18.70 15.33 -18.08
C LYS A 228 18.61 13.84 -18.35
N THR A 229 19.51 13.07 -17.76
CA THR A 229 19.47 11.60 -17.74
C THR A 229 18.69 11.08 -16.54
N GLU A 230 18.41 11.92 -15.55
CA GLU A 230 17.67 11.56 -14.34
C GLU A 230 16.58 12.60 -14.07
N LEU A 231 15.33 12.14 -13.93
CA LEU A 231 14.23 12.97 -13.44
C LEU A 231 14.23 12.90 -11.91
N VAL A 232 14.60 14.00 -11.28
CA VAL A 232 14.79 14.10 -9.83
C VAL A 232 13.44 14.33 -9.14
N ARG A 233 12.65 15.29 -9.62
CA ARG A 233 11.33 15.59 -9.02
C ARG A 233 10.39 16.30 -9.98
N TYR A 234 9.18 15.76 -10.11
CA TYR A 234 8.02 16.48 -10.59
C TYR A 234 7.33 17.20 -9.41
N PRO A 235 7.09 18.52 -9.48
CA PRO A 235 6.40 19.23 -8.40
C PRO A 235 4.97 18.74 -8.21
N SER A 236 4.61 18.32 -7.00
CA SER A 236 3.28 17.73 -6.71
C SER A 236 2.13 18.73 -6.92
N GLY A 237 2.39 20.03 -6.72
CA GLY A 237 1.45 21.11 -6.98
C GLY A 237 1.42 21.60 -8.43
N ASN A 238 2.20 21.00 -9.35
CA ASN A 238 2.20 21.42 -10.75
C ASN A 238 0.80 21.24 -11.37
N GLU A 239 0.32 22.27 -12.07
CA GLU A 239 -1.07 22.35 -12.54
C GLU A 239 -1.32 21.64 -13.88
N ARG A 240 -0.28 21.05 -14.51
CA ARG A 240 -0.46 20.32 -15.77
C ARG A 240 -1.27 19.05 -15.57
N SER A 241 -2.15 18.80 -16.54
CA SER A 241 -2.92 17.56 -16.62
C SER A 241 -2.20 16.42 -17.34
N THR A 242 -1.15 16.72 -18.10
CA THR A 242 -0.36 15.73 -18.84
C THR A 242 1.12 16.08 -18.80
N TYR A 243 1.98 15.07 -18.87
CA TYR A 243 3.42 15.27 -18.95
C TYR A 243 4.11 14.20 -19.80
N ILE A 244 5.02 14.63 -20.67
CA ILE A 244 5.87 13.75 -21.47
C ILE A 244 7.27 13.84 -20.90
N ILE A 245 7.77 12.73 -20.34
CA ILE A 245 9.14 12.64 -19.84
C ILE A 245 10.10 12.61 -21.04
N PRO A 246 11.17 13.43 -21.08
CA PRO A 246 12.12 13.42 -22.19
C PRO A 246 12.80 12.06 -22.39
N GLU A 247 13.00 11.64 -23.64
CA GLU A 247 13.67 10.37 -23.99
C GLU A 247 15.14 10.28 -23.55
N SER A 248 15.76 11.41 -23.19
CA SER A 248 17.09 11.45 -22.59
C SER A 248 17.13 10.83 -21.19
N VAL A 249 15.99 10.77 -20.51
CA VAL A 249 15.86 10.23 -19.15
C VAL A 249 16.03 8.72 -19.16
N GLN A 250 16.98 8.26 -18.35
CA GLN A 250 17.34 6.87 -18.15
C GLN A 250 16.91 6.36 -16.76
N ASN A 251 16.78 7.26 -15.78
CA ASN A 251 16.29 6.93 -14.45
C ASN A 251 15.25 7.95 -13.97
N ILE A 252 14.21 7.46 -13.31
CA ILE A 252 13.23 8.27 -12.59
C ILE A 252 13.45 7.98 -11.11
N TYR A 253 13.68 9.03 -10.32
CA TYR A 253 13.96 8.88 -8.89
C TYR A 253 12.77 8.33 -8.12
N GLU A 254 13.05 7.73 -6.96
CA GLU A 254 12.02 7.29 -6.02
C GLU A 254 11.05 8.44 -5.71
N SER A 255 9.76 8.13 -5.66
CA SER A 255 8.71 9.11 -5.40
C SER A 255 8.65 10.28 -6.39
N ALA A 256 9.35 10.28 -7.53
CA ALA A 256 9.54 11.50 -8.34
C ALA A 256 8.24 12.20 -8.78
N PHE A 257 7.15 11.47 -8.97
CA PHE A 257 5.81 11.99 -9.29
C PHE A 257 4.82 11.86 -8.13
N SER A 258 5.26 11.48 -6.92
CA SER A 258 4.34 11.25 -5.81
C SER A 258 3.49 12.49 -5.51
N TYR A 259 2.20 12.29 -5.24
CA TYR A 259 1.21 13.33 -5.00
C TYR A 259 0.97 14.29 -6.18
N ALA A 260 1.34 13.95 -7.41
CA ALA A 260 1.04 14.77 -8.59
C ALA A 260 -0.45 14.67 -8.99
N LYS A 261 -1.33 15.16 -8.11
CA LYS A 261 -2.79 14.96 -8.17
C LYS A 261 -3.45 15.60 -9.39
N ASN A 262 -2.78 16.50 -10.11
CA ASN A 262 -3.33 17.09 -11.33
C ASN A 262 -3.09 16.23 -12.58
N LEU A 263 -2.09 15.34 -12.56
CA LEU A 263 -1.76 14.52 -13.72
C LEU A 263 -2.85 13.49 -13.99
N THR A 264 -3.34 13.50 -15.23
CA THR A 264 -4.30 12.54 -15.77
C THR A 264 -3.65 11.52 -16.70
N ASP A 265 -2.50 11.87 -17.28
CA ASP A 265 -1.71 11.03 -18.17
C ASP A 265 -0.22 11.38 -18.09
N VAL A 266 0.64 10.37 -18.18
CA VAL A 266 2.09 10.53 -18.21
C VAL A 266 2.68 9.61 -19.26
N THR A 267 3.45 10.17 -20.19
CA THR A 267 4.22 9.39 -21.17
C THR A 267 5.62 9.11 -20.62
N LEU A 268 5.91 7.83 -20.37
CA LEU A 268 7.21 7.33 -19.91
C LEU A 268 8.21 7.25 -21.08
N PRO A 269 9.52 7.52 -20.85
CA PRO A 269 10.54 7.42 -21.89
C PRO A 269 10.83 5.95 -22.19
N GLN A 270 11.29 5.61 -23.39
CA GLN A 270 11.49 4.21 -23.76
C GLN A 270 12.79 3.59 -23.22
N ASN A 271 13.72 4.42 -22.74
CA ASN A 271 15.07 4.00 -22.33
C ASN A 271 15.22 3.67 -20.83
N ILE A 272 14.15 3.75 -20.05
CA ILE A 272 14.19 3.36 -18.63
C ILE A 272 14.15 1.84 -18.48
N SER A 273 14.89 1.31 -17.50
CA SER A 273 14.91 -0.12 -17.17
C SER A 273 14.05 -0.46 -15.94
N LYS A 274 13.65 0.54 -15.15
CA LYS A 274 12.89 0.35 -13.91
C LYS A 274 11.99 1.55 -13.58
N LEU A 275 10.92 1.29 -12.84
CA LEU A 275 10.19 2.30 -12.06
C LEU A 275 10.55 2.11 -10.59
N ALA A 276 10.96 3.17 -9.91
CA ALA A 276 11.36 3.12 -8.51
C ALA A 276 10.13 3.08 -7.57
N ASP A 277 10.39 2.84 -6.29
CA ASP A 277 9.35 2.82 -5.26
C ASP A 277 8.58 4.16 -5.25
N ASN A 278 7.27 4.08 -4.99
CA ASN A 278 6.37 5.23 -4.86
C ASN A 278 6.34 6.19 -6.07
N THR A 279 6.88 5.82 -7.24
CA THR A 279 7.12 6.76 -8.37
C THR A 279 5.89 7.63 -8.67
N PHE A 280 4.71 7.03 -8.80
CA PHE A 280 3.41 7.68 -9.05
C PHE A 280 2.43 7.56 -7.88
N SER A 281 2.92 7.25 -6.67
CA SER A 281 2.04 7.13 -5.48
C SER A 281 1.21 8.41 -5.29
N ASP A 282 -0.07 8.28 -4.89
CA ASP A 282 -1.02 9.39 -4.70
C ASP A 282 -1.27 10.25 -5.96
N CYS A 283 -1.01 9.74 -7.17
CA CYS A 283 -1.43 10.40 -8.42
C CYS A 283 -2.93 10.17 -8.67
N THR A 284 -3.77 10.74 -7.81
CA THR A 284 -5.20 10.39 -7.70
C THR A 284 -6.03 10.63 -8.97
N ASN A 285 -5.57 11.45 -9.91
CA ASN A 285 -6.27 11.70 -11.19
C ASN A 285 -5.69 10.95 -12.39
N LEU A 286 -4.60 10.18 -12.21
CA LEU A 286 -3.98 9.41 -13.29
C LEU A 286 -4.96 8.34 -13.77
N LYS A 287 -5.28 8.32 -15.07
CA LYS A 287 -6.31 7.43 -15.64
C LYS A 287 -5.77 6.16 -16.25
N GLY A 288 -4.55 6.22 -16.76
CA GLY A 288 -3.90 5.10 -17.42
C GLY A 288 -2.39 5.22 -17.38
N ILE A 289 -1.71 4.09 -17.50
CA ILE A 289 -0.26 4.05 -17.68
C ILE A 289 0.11 2.91 -18.62
N GLU A 290 1.07 3.17 -19.52
CA GLU A 290 1.70 2.15 -20.37
C GLU A 290 3.17 2.02 -19.96
N ILE A 291 3.56 0.82 -19.52
CA ILE A 291 4.93 0.54 -19.09
C ILE A 291 5.82 0.28 -20.31
N PRO A 292 6.93 1.01 -20.50
CA PRO A 292 7.84 0.81 -21.61
C PRO A 292 8.46 -0.59 -21.62
N LYS A 293 8.63 -1.18 -22.80
CA LYS A 293 9.08 -2.58 -22.98
C LYS A 293 10.43 -2.94 -22.35
N ASN A 294 11.28 -1.94 -22.07
CA ASN A 294 12.59 -2.15 -21.47
C ASN A 294 12.54 -2.19 -19.93
N VAL A 295 11.39 -1.90 -19.32
CA VAL A 295 11.21 -1.96 -17.87
C VAL A 295 11.15 -3.42 -17.43
N THR A 296 12.08 -3.82 -16.56
CA THR A 296 12.13 -5.16 -15.98
C THR A 296 11.64 -5.20 -14.54
N GLU A 297 11.57 -4.05 -13.88
CA GLU A 297 11.26 -3.92 -12.45
C GLU A 297 10.33 -2.74 -12.19
N ILE A 298 9.28 -2.98 -11.39
CA ILE A 298 8.40 -1.94 -10.84
C ILE A 298 8.49 -2.01 -9.32
N GLY A 299 8.94 -0.92 -8.71
CA GLY A 299 9.15 -0.79 -7.27
C GLY A 299 7.86 -0.85 -6.45
N SER A 300 8.04 -0.93 -5.14
CA SER A 300 6.92 -1.01 -4.18
C SER A 300 6.09 0.26 -4.21
N TYR A 301 4.78 0.13 -4.11
CA TYR A 301 3.82 1.25 -4.07
C TYR A 301 3.92 2.21 -5.27
N ALA A 302 4.50 1.76 -6.40
CA ALA A 302 4.77 2.63 -7.55
C ALA A 302 3.52 3.36 -8.08
N PHE A 303 2.33 2.78 -7.95
CA PHE A 303 1.04 3.38 -8.30
C PHE A 303 0.04 3.35 -7.13
N SER A 304 0.52 3.30 -5.88
CA SER A 304 -0.36 3.32 -4.70
C SER A 304 -1.28 4.54 -4.74
N ASP A 305 -2.53 4.38 -4.31
CA ASP A 305 -3.52 5.45 -4.16
C ASP A 305 -3.79 6.23 -5.47
N CYS A 306 -3.46 5.65 -6.63
CA CYS A 306 -3.91 6.14 -7.94
C CYS A 306 -5.38 5.79 -8.15
N SER A 307 -6.26 6.37 -7.34
CA SER A 307 -7.66 5.96 -7.20
C SER A 307 -8.51 6.07 -8.47
N ASN A 308 -8.13 6.91 -9.44
CA ASN A 308 -8.77 6.98 -10.76
C ASN A 308 -8.05 6.19 -11.88
N LEU A 309 -7.03 5.38 -11.55
CA LEU A 309 -6.30 4.59 -12.54
C LEU A 309 -7.20 3.46 -13.05
N GLU A 310 -7.71 3.59 -14.27
CA GLU A 310 -8.64 2.62 -14.85
C GLU A 310 -7.93 1.45 -15.53
N LYS A 311 -6.71 1.67 -16.03
CA LYS A 311 -5.95 0.72 -16.84
C LYS A 311 -4.44 0.84 -16.62
N ALA A 312 -3.79 -0.27 -16.30
CA ALA A 312 -2.33 -0.39 -16.33
C ALA A 312 -1.92 -1.42 -17.39
N VAL A 313 -1.17 -0.98 -18.41
CA VAL A 313 -0.63 -1.87 -19.46
C VAL A 313 0.76 -2.32 -19.05
N LEU A 314 0.84 -3.53 -18.52
CA LEU A 314 2.08 -4.23 -18.21
C LEU A 314 2.50 -5.11 -19.40
N HIS A 315 3.78 -5.45 -19.50
CA HIS A 315 4.31 -6.36 -20.52
C HIS A 315 5.10 -7.52 -19.90
N ASP A 316 5.24 -8.61 -20.64
CA ASP A 316 5.91 -9.85 -20.22
C ASP A 316 7.41 -9.72 -19.90
N GLY A 317 8.01 -8.57 -20.19
CA GLY A 317 9.42 -8.29 -19.88
C GLY A 317 9.67 -7.94 -18.41
N ILE A 318 8.60 -7.62 -17.68
CA ILE A 318 8.65 -7.33 -16.24
C ILE A 318 8.88 -8.65 -15.49
N VAL A 319 9.95 -8.70 -14.71
CA VAL A 319 10.37 -9.87 -13.91
C VAL A 319 10.18 -9.65 -12.42
N THR A 320 10.12 -8.39 -11.98
CA THR A 320 10.00 -8.03 -10.56
C THR A 320 8.89 -7.00 -10.37
N LEU A 321 7.98 -7.27 -9.42
CA LEU A 321 7.04 -6.31 -8.86
C LEU A 321 7.33 -6.14 -7.37
N GLY A 322 7.31 -4.90 -6.88
CA GLY A 322 7.37 -4.59 -5.45
C GLY A 322 6.05 -4.86 -4.74
N SER A 323 6.02 -4.63 -3.43
CA SER A 323 4.77 -4.74 -2.65
C SER A 323 3.83 -3.58 -2.97
N GLY A 324 2.52 -3.82 -3.02
CA GLY A 324 1.53 -2.75 -3.10
C GLY A 324 1.51 -1.93 -4.39
N VAL A 325 2.01 -2.46 -5.52
CA VAL A 325 2.15 -1.69 -6.78
C VAL A 325 0.88 -0.92 -7.16
N PHE A 326 -0.30 -1.55 -7.03
CA PHE A 326 -1.61 -0.96 -7.30
C PHE A 326 -2.48 -0.87 -6.03
N TYR A 327 -1.85 -0.69 -4.87
CA TYR A 327 -2.56 -0.51 -3.59
C TYR A 327 -3.58 0.64 -3.70
N GLU A 328 -4.83 0.41 -3.28
CA GLU A 328 -5.95 1.37 -3.31
C GLU A 328 -6.20 2.03 -4.69
N CYS A 329 -5.89 1.32 -5.78
CA CYS A 329 -6.29 1.70 -7.14
C CYS A 329 -7.77 1.36 -7.41
N GLY A 330 -8.70 2.00 -6.70
CA GLY A 330 -10.12 1.66 -6.69
C GLY A 330 -10.82 1.61 -8.06
N ALA A 331 -10.37 2.41 -9.03
CA ALA A 331 -10.93 2.42 -10.39
C ALA A 331 -10.32 1.38 -11.36
N LEU A 332 -9.31 0.60 -10.95
CA LEU A 332 -8.57 -0.30 -11.83
C LEU A 332 -9.46 -1.46 -12.30
N LYS A 333 -9.82 -1.45 -13.58
CA LYS A 333 -10.70 -2.47 -14.19
C LYS A 333 -9.93 -3.59 -14.86
N TYR A 334 -8.73 -3.27 -15.37
CA TYR A 334 -7.92 -4.16 -16.17
C TYR A 334 -6.44 -4.02 -15.79
N ALA A 335 -5.86 -5.14 -15.35
CA ALA A 335 -4.43 -5.30 -15.18
C ALA A 335 -4.03 -6.71 -15.64
N ASP A 336 -3.20 -6.77 -16.69
CA ASP A 336 -2.58 -8.03 -17.11
C ASP A 336 -1.38 -8.29 -16.20
N ILE A 337 -1.31 -9.47 -15.60
CA ILE A 337 -0.15 -9.89 -14.82
C ILE A 337 0.93 -10.41 -15.79
N PRO A 338 2.17 -9.88 -15.75
CA PRO A 338 3.25 -10.36 -16.63
C PRO A 338 3.48 -11.87 -16.50
N LYS A 339 3.58 -12.57 -17.63
CA LYS A 339 3.61 -14.05 -17.68
C LYS A 339 4.84 -14.72 -17.04
N ASN A 340 5.85 -13.93 -16.67
CA ASN A 340 7.13 -14.41 -16.14
C ASN A 340 7.26 -14.20 -14.63
N LEU A 341 6.24 -13.62 -13.97
CA LEU A 341 6.28 -13.42 -12.52
C LEU A 341 6.14 -14.75 -11.78
N THR A 342 7.00 -14.97 -10.81
CA THR A 342 6.95 -16.14 -9.91
C THR A 342 6.07 -15.90 -8.69
N GLU A 343 5.71 -14.65 -8.41
CA GLU A 343 4.97 -14.25 -7.22
C GLU A 343 4.05 -13.08 -7.55
N ILE A 344 2.87 -13.04 -6.93
CA ILE A 344 2.06 -11.84 -6.78
C ILE A 344 2.39 -11.25 -5.41
N PRO A 345 3.16 -10.16 -5.33
CA PRO A 345 3.66 -9.62 -4.07
C PRO A 345 2.55 -9.15 -3.13
N ARG A 346 2.93 -8.95 -1.87
CA ARG A 346 2.07 -8.44 -0.81
C ARG A 346 1.27 -7.22 -1.28
N SER A 347 -0.04 -7.28 -1.07
CA SER A 347 -0.98 -6.17 -1.31
C SER A 347 -0.98 -5.58 -2.73
N THR A 348 -0.47 -6.29 -3.75
CA THR A 348 -0.31 -5.75 -5.12
C THR A 348 -1.57 -5.10 -5.68
N PHE A 349 -2.74 -5.71 -5.47
CA PHE A 349 -4.06 -5.24 -5.90
C PHE A 349 -5.00 -5.00 -4.71
N TYR A 350 -4.46 -4.73 -3.51
CA TYR A 350 -5.27 -4.39 -2.34
C TYR A 350 -6.17 -3.19 -2.68
N GLY A 351 -7.46 -3.25 -2.38
CA GLY A 351 -8.40 -2.14 -2.63
C GLY A 351 -8.64 -1.82 -4.10
N CYS A 352 -8.32 -2.72 -5.04
CA CYS A 352 -8.71 -2.58 -6.44
C CYS A 352 -10.20 -2.90 -6.64
N GLU A 353 -11.08 -2.06 -6.08
CA GLU A 353 -12.53 -2.30 -5.95
C GLU A 353 -13.24 -2.53 -7.29
N SER A 354 -12.76 -1.96 -8.40
CA SER A 354 -13.32 -2.13 -9.75
C SER A 354 -12.79 -3.35 -10.52
N LEU A 355 -11.84 -4.10 -9.96
CA LEU A 355 -11.16 -5.20 -10.65
C LEU A 355 -12.09 -6.42 -10.70
N LYS A 356 -12.66 -6.68 -11.88
CA LYS A 356 -13.68 -7.73 -12.06
C LYS A 356 -13.12 -9.09 -12.44
N ASN A 357 -12.11 -9.10 -13.30
CA ASN A 357 -11.51 -10.32 -13.82
C ASN A 357 -9.99 -10.18 -13.76
N ILE A 358 -9.33 -11.19 -13.21
CA ILE A 358 -7.87 -11.30 -13.22
C ILE A 358 -7.48 -12.74 -13.47
N LYS A 359 -6.45 -12.94 -14.29
CA LYS A 359 -5.91 -14.27 -14.62
C LYS A 359 -4.52 -14.38 -14.04
N LEU A 360 -4.30 -15.39 -13.21
CA LEU A 360 -2.97 -15.71 -12.69
C LEU A 360 -2.19 -16.47 -13.78
N PRO A 361 -0.98 -16.02 -14.17
CA PRO A 361 -0.18 -16.73 -15.14
C PRO A 361 0.40 -18.03 -14.55
N GLY A 362 0.60 -19.05 -15.39
CA GLY A 362 1.13 -20.36 -14.99
C GLY A 362 2.59 -20.36 -14.48
N SER A 363 3.24 -19.20 -14.45
CA SER A 363 4.55 -18.99 -13.81
C SER A 363 4.45 -18.77 -12.30
N VAL A 364 3.31 -18.26 -11.82
CA VAL A 364 3.13 -17.82 -10.42
C VAL A 364 3.15 -19.03 -9.49
N LYS A 365 3.98 -18.93 -8.45
CA LYS A 365 4.16 -19.90 -7.36
C LYS A 365 3.52 -19.45 -6.06
N THR A 366 3.53 -18.14 -5.80
CA THR A 366 3.03 -17.56 -4.55
C THR A 366 2.06 -16.44 -4.83
N VAL A 367 0.92 -16.44 -4.13
CA VAL A 367 0.05 -15.27 -3.97
C VAL A 367 0.22 -14.80 -2.52
N ASP A 368 0.85 -13.64 -2.35
CA ASP A 368 1.32 -13.21 -1.04
C ASP A 368 0.22 -12.47 -0.22
N PHE A 369 0.54 -12.06 1.01
CA PHE A 369 -0.38 -11.46 1.97
C PHE A 369 -1.23 -10.35 1.35
N SER A 370 -2.55 -10.43 1.52
CA SER A 370 -3.50 -9.40 1.08
C SER A 370 -3.42 -9.00 -0.41
N ALA A 371 -2.84 -9.84 -1.28
CA ALA A 371 -2.56 -9.48 -2.67
C ALA A 371 -3.78 -8.97 -3.46
N PHE A 372 -4.97 -9.47 -3.19
CA PHE A 372 -6.26 -9.08 -3.79
C PHE A 372 -7.31 -8.71 -2.73
N GLN A 373 -6.90 -8.40 -1.50
CA GLN A 373 -7.83 -8.02 -0.44
C GLN A 373 -8.67 -6.79 -0.87
N ARG A 374 -9.96 -6.79 -0.55
CA ARG A 374 -10.92 -5.74 -0.94
C ARG A 374 -11.04 -5.52 -2.46
N CYS A 375 -10.75 -6.53 -3.29
CA CYS A 375 -11.17 -6.56 -4.70
C CYS A 375 -12.68 -6.85 -4.80
N THR A 376 -13.51 -5.91 -4.34
CA THR A 376 -14.95 -6.12 -4.12
C THR A 376 -15.76 -6.44 -5.38
N SER A 377 -15.27 -6.12 -6.58
CA SER A 377 -15.91 -6.49 -7.86
C SER A 377 -15.45 -7.83 -8.44
N LEU A 378 -14.43 -8.49 -7.87
CA LEU A 378 -13.91 -9.76 -8.39
C LEU A 378 -14.99 -10.84 -8.24
N THR A 379 -15.41 -11.46 -9.35
CA THR A 379 -16.52 -12.44 -9.31
C THR A 379 -16.06 -13.89 -9.33
N GLU A 380 -14.90 -14.15 -9.91
CA GLU A 380 -14.32 -15.49 -10.03
C GLU A 380 -12.79 -15.42 -10.01
N ILE A 381 -12.16 -16.47 -9.49
CA ILE A 381 -10.71 -16.63 -9.55
C ILE A 381 -10.35 -18.09 -9.82
N ASP A 382 -9.43 -18.29 -10.76
CA ASP A 382 -8.82 -19.58 -11.08
C ASP A 382 -7.37 -19.59 -10.59
N ILE A 383 -7.07 -20.50 -9.67
CA ILE A 383 -5.75 -20.70 -9.06
C ILE A 383 -5.06 -21.82 -9.84
N PRO A 384 -4.05 -21.50 -10.68
CA PRO A 384 -3.43 -22.48 -11.57
C PRO A 384 -2.54 -23.47 -10.80
N GLN A 385 -2.26 -24.62 -11.42
CA GLN A 385 -1.46 -25.70 -10.82
C GLN A 385 -0.08 -25.25 -10.30
N SER A 386 0.46 -24.19 -10.89
CA SER A 386 1.75 -23.62 -10.51
C SER A 386 1.78 -23.01 -9.11
N VAL A 387 0.65 -22.59 -8.54
CA VAL A 387 0.56 -21.86 -7.27
C VAL A 387 0.72 -22.81 -6.08
N THR A 388 1.88 -22.82 -5.45
CA THR A 388 2.17 -23.69 -4.29
C THR A 388 1.79 -23.08 -2.94
N LEU A 389 1.61 -21.76 -2.87
CA LEU A 389 1.30 -21.05 -1.62
C LEU A 389 0.36 -19.87 -1.86
N ILE A 390 -0.70 -19.78 -1.06
CA ILE A 390 -1.55 -18.59 -0.93
C ILE A 390 -1.51 -18.14 0.54
N ASN A 391 -0.94 -16.96 0.79
CA ASN A 391 -0.77 -16.40 2.13
C ASN A 391 -2.05 -15.74 2.65
N SER A 392 -2.06 -15.45 3.95
CA SER A 392 -3.25 -14.98 4.66
C SER A 392 -3.85 -13.72 4.06
N SER A 393 -5.18 -13.63 4.13
CA SER A 393 -5.98 -12.50 3.63
C SER A 393 -5.85 -12.20 2.14
N ALA A 394 -5.22 -13.08 1.33
CA ALA A 394 -4.95 -12.80 -0.09
C ALA A 394 -6.19 -12.41 -0.91
N PHE A 395 -7.38 -12.90 -0.56
CA PHE A 395 -8.67 -12.55 -1.18
C PHE A 395 -9.72 -12.13 -0.14
N GLU A 396 -9.28 -11.62 1.02
CA GLU A 396 -10.18 -11.15 2.08
C GLU A 396 -11.07 -9.99 1.57
N ASP A 397 -12.31 -9.91 2.02
CA ASP A 397 -13.29 -8.89 1.63
C ASP A 397 -13.53 -8.79 0.11
N CYS A 398 -13.34 -9.87 -0.65
CA CYS A 398 -13.75 -9.95 -2.05
C CYS A 398 -15.27 -10.16 -2.13
N GLU A 399 -16.04 -9.13 -1.80
CA GLU A 399 -17.48 -9.23 -1.56
C GLU A 399 -18.30 -9.86 -2.70
N SER A 400 -17.94 -9.60 -3.96
CA SER A 400 -18.64 -10.15 -5.13
C SER A 400 -18.15 -11.54 -5.57
N LEU A 401 -17.15 -12.11 -4.90
CA LEU A 401 -16.53 -13.37 -5.30
C LEU A 401 -17.54 -14.50 -5.13
N LYS A 402 -17.88 -15.17 -6.23
CA LYS A 402 -18.87 -16.25 -6.27
C LYS A 402 -18.26 -17.62 -6.42
N THR A 403 -17.18 -17.71 -7.19
CA THR A 403 -16.54 -18.98 -7.55
C THR A 403 -15.04 -18.88 -7.39
N VAL A 404 -14.46 -19.82 -6.66
CA VAL A 404 -13.01 -20.06 -6.62
C VAL A 404 -12.75 -21.43 -7.22
N THR A 405 -11.75 -21.53 -8.10
CA THR A 405 -11.28 -22.81 -8.64
C THR A 405 -9.82 -23.01 -8.26
N PHE A 406 -9.53 -24.09 -7.55
CA PHE A 406 -8.18 -24.52 -7.22
C PHE A 406 -7.75 -25.63 -8.15
N ARG A 407 -6.66 -25.42 -8.88
CA ARG A 407 -5.98 -26.45 -9.71
C ARG A 407 -4.64 -26.88 -9.11
N ASN A 408 -4.32 -26.36 -7.93
CA ASN A 408 -3.00 -26.38 -7.34
C ASN A 408 -2.88 -27.37 -6.19
N SER A 409 -1.70 -27.96 -6.05
CA SER A 409 -1.39 -28.86 -4.94
C SER A 409 -0.56 -28.17 -3.85
N GLY A 410 -1.11 -27.07 -3.32
CA GLY A 410 -0.39 -26.14 -2.44
C GLY A 410 -1.01 -25.91 -1.06
N VAL A 411 -0.42 -24.98 -0.31
CA VAL A 411 -0.89 -24.54 1.02
C VAL A 411 -1.71 -23.26 0.89
N ILE A 412 -2.92 -23.27 1.43
CA ILE A 412 -3.83 -22.14 1.55
C ILE A 412 -3.89 -21.75 3.03
N LYS A 413 -3.42 -20.54 3.36
CA LYS A 413 -3.33 -20.04 4.74
C LYS A 413 -4.68 -19.56 5.27
N ALA A 414 -4.71 -19.20 6.56
CA ALA A 414 -5.88 -18.67 7.25
C ALA A 414 -6.37 -17.34 6.63
N TYR A 415 -7.67 -17.06 6.74
CA TYR A 415 -8.36 -15.84 6.34
C TYR A 415 -8.32 -15.49 4.84
N VAL A 416 -7.87 -16.40 3.97
CA VAL A 416 -7.69 -16.11 2.54
C VAL A 416 -8.99 -15.60 1.88
N PHE A 417 -10.15 -16.15 2.23
CA PHE A 417 -11.47 -15.74 1.73
C PHE A 417 -12.39 -15.26 2.88
N SER A 418 -11.81 -14.73 3.96
CA SER A 418 -12.55 -14.02 5.00
C SER A 418 -13.37 -12.88 4.37
N GLY A 419 -14.58 -12.60 4.88
CA GLY A 419 -15.40 -11.49 4.37
C GLY A 419 -15.88 -11.66 2.91
N CYS A 420 -15.98 -12.89 2.39
CA CYS A 420 -16.52 -13.19 1.05
C CYS A 420 -17.97 -13.73 1.10
N PRO A 421 -18.99 -12.91 1.40
CA PRO A 421 -20.36 -13.37 1.66
C PRO A 421 -21.07 -13.99 0.44
N ASN A 422 -20.62 -13.71 -0.79
CA ASN A 422 -21.22 -14.26 -2.01
C ASN A 422 -20.52 -15.54 -2.52
N LEU A 423 -19.48 -16.01 -1.82
CA LEU A 423 -18.72 -17.19 -2.24
C LEU A 423 -19.56 -18.44 -2.01
N THR A 424 -20.11 -18.98 -3.09
CA THR A 424 -21.05 -20.12 -3.07
C THR A 424 -20.46 -21.37 -3.71
N ARG A 425 -19.36 -21.25 -4.49
CA ARG A 425 -18.75 -22.37 -5.20
C ARG A 425 -17.24 -22.41 -5.02
N VAL A 426 -16.73 -23.55 -4.56
CA VAL A 426 -15.29 -23.83 -4.45
C VAL A 426 -14.98 -25.12 -5.20
N ASN A 427 -14.35 -25.01 -6.36
CA ASN A 427 -13.94 -26.18 -7.15
C ASN A 427 -12.51 -26.56 -6.77
N ILE A 428 -12.22 -27.84 -6.56
CA ILE A 428 -10.88 -28.35 -6.23
C ILE A 428 -10.52 -29.48 -7.21
N PHE A 429 -9.63 -29.14 -8.15
CA PHE A 429 -9.01 -30.01 -9.13
C PHE A 429 -7.54 -30.23 -8.74
N SER A 430 -7.32 -30.82 -7.57
CA SER A 430 -5.97 -31.05 -7.03
C SER A 430 -5.92 -32.31 -6.20
N ASP A 431 -4.83 -33.05 -6.37
CA ASP A 431 -4.56 -34.31 -5.66
C ASP A 431 -4.11 -34.10 -4.21
N SER A 432 -3.60 -32.90 -3.88
CA SER A 432 -3.08 -32.60 -2.55
C SER A 432 -3.10 -31.10 -2.25
N ILE A 433 -4.18 -30.60 -1.66
CA ILE A 433 -4.29 -29.22 -1.18
C ILE A 433 -4.42 -29.19 0.34
N ILE A 434 -3.72 -28.27 1.00
CA ILE A 434 -3.80 -28.04 2.45
C ILE A 434 -4.52 -26.72 2.66
N ILE A 435 -5.67 -26.75 3.35
CA ILE A 435 -6.50 -25.57 3.63
C ILE A 435 -6.56 -25.38 5.15
N TRP A 436 -6.17 -24.20 5.65
CA TRP A 436 -6.21 -23.89 7.08
C TRP A 436 -7.64 -23.62 7.55
N GLY A 437 -8.00 -23.95 8.80
CA GLY A 437 -9.39 -23.89 9.31
C GLY A 437 -10.09 -22.55 9.09
N ASP A 438 -9.36 -21.44 9.30
CA ASP A 438 -9.91 -20.09 9.21
C ASP A 438 -9.89 -19.50 7.79
N THR A 439 -9.65 -20.31 6.76
CA THR A 439 -9.57 -19.86 5.36
C THR A 439 -10.83 -19.08 4.92
N PHE A 440 -12.00 -19.43 5.46
CA PHE A 440 -13.31 -18.85 5.13
C PHE A 440 -14.01 -18.19 6.34
N TYR A 441 -13.25 -17.68 7.31
CA TYR A 441 -13.75 -17.13 8.58
C TYR A 441 -14.69 -15.91 8.38
N ASP A 442 -15.79 -15.84 9.16
CA ASP A 442 -16.87 -14.81 9.18
C ASP A 442 -17.71 -14.64 7.89
N GLU A 443 -18.93 -14.08 7.99
CA GLU A 443 -20.03 -13.80 7.01
C GLU A 443 -20.35 -14.86 5.93
N ALA A 444 -19.36 -15.52 5.33
CA ALA A 444 -19.46 -16.76 4.56
C ALA A 444 -20.09 -17.91 5.36
N GLU A 445 -20.16 -17.84 6.70
CA GLU A 445 -20.98 -18.75 7.51
C GLU A 445 -22.50 -18.62 7.23
N LYS A 446 -22.95 -17.50 6.64
CA LYS A 446 -24.33 -17.32 6.15
C LYS A 446 -24.54 -17.95 4.77
N THR A 447 -23.47 -18.33 4.07
CA THR A 447 -23.52 -19.03 2.79
C THR A 447 -24.04 -20.44 3.03
N LYS A 448 -25.31 -20.67 2.70
CA LYS A 448 -26.01 -21.93 3.01
C LYS A 448 -25.51 -23.15 2.24
N ASP A 449 -24.79 -22.95 1.15
CA ASP A 449 -24.33 -24.03 0.27
C ASP A 449 -22.95 -23.66 -0.30
N ILE A 450 -21.87 -24.23 0.26
CA ILE A 450 -20.55 -24.25 -0.37
C ILE A 450 -20.38 -25.61 -1.04
N TYR A 451 -20.34 -25.60 -2.37
CA TYR A 451 -20.12 -26.81 -3.16
C TYR A 451 -18.62 -27.07 -3.31
N PHE A 452 -18.19 -28.24 -2.86
CA PHE A 452 -16.86 -28.78 -3.12
C PHE A 452 -16.93 -29.73 -4.31
N ALA A 453 -16.50 -29.29 -5.49
CA ALA A 453 -16.25 -30.22 -6.58
C ALA A 453 -14.88 -30.85 -6.36
N VAL A 454 -14.84 -32.10 -5.89
CA VAL A 454 -13.62 -32.87 -5.66
C VAL A 454 -13.47 -33.88 -6.80
N SER A 455 -12.31 -33.92 -7.47
CA SER A 455 -12.00 -34.98 -8.44
C SER A 455 -12.04 -36.35 -7.75
N ALA A 456 -12.65 -37.33 -8.40
CA ALA A 456 -12.97 -38.62 -7.79
C ALA A 456 -11.78 -39.47 -7.31
N ASP A 457 -10.58 -39.13 -7.76
CA ASP A 457 -9.37 -39.78 -7.28
C ASP A 457 -9.04 -39.37 -5.83
N ASN A 458 -9.71 -38.32 -5.30
CA ASN A 458 -9.33 -37.59 -4.09
C ASN A 458 -10.24 -37.81 -2.86
N VAL A 459 -10.99 -38.91 -2.81
CA VAL A 459 -11.66 -39.37 -1.57
C VAL A 459 -10.99 -40.66 -1.06
N VAL A 460 -10.27 -40.60 0.07
CA VAL A 460 -10.01 -41.75 0.97
C VAL A 460 -10.50 -41.28 2.33
N THR A 461 -11.45 -42.03 2.88
CA THR A 461 -11.80 -41.92 4.28
C THR A 461 -10.68 -42.56 5.10
N GLY A 462 -9.77 -41.77 5.62
CA GLY A 462 -8.73 -42.26 6.52
C GLY A 462 -7.63 -41.23 6.78
N ARG A 463 -7.41 -40.91 8.06
CA ARG A 463 -6.16 -40.28 8.52
C ARG A 463 -5.05 -41.31 8.33
N GLU A 464 -4.45 -41.34 7.15
CA GLU A 464 -3.10 -41.84 6.85
C GLU A 464 -2.99 -41.84 5.31
N ASP A 465 -2.03 -41.06 4.80
CA ASP A 465 -1.51 -41.10 3.44
C ASP A 465 -2.34 -40.44 2.31
N GLY A 466 -2.21 -39.12 2.19
CA GLY A 466 -2.08 -38.47 0.88
C GLY A 466 -3.35 -37.97 0.18
N LYS A 467 -4.43 -37.63 0.90
CA LYS A 467 -5.65 -37.05 0.32
C LYS A 467 -6.15 -35.85 1.11
N VAL A 468 -7.02 -35.04 0.50
CA VAL A 468 -7.64 -33.81 1.05
C VAL A 468 -7.87 -33.92 2.56
N CYS A 469 -6.92 -33.37 3.33
CA CYS A 469 -7.03 -33.24 4.77
C CYS A 469 -7.70 -31.90 5.03
N VAL A 470 -9.04 -31.87 5.01
CA VAL A 470 -9.79 -30.88 5.77
C VAL A 470 -9.59 -31.23 7.24
N GLU A 471 -8.42 -30.91 7.80
CA GLU A 471 -8.14 -31.14 9.22
C GLU A 471 -9.11 -30.30 10.04
N ASP A 472 -9.99 -31.01 10.76
CA ASP A 472 -10.79 -30.55 11.89
C ASP A 472 -11.39 -29.14 11.72
N LEU A 473 -12.45 -29.05 10.90
CA LEU A 473 -13.46 -28.00 11.01
C LEU A 473 -14.24 -28.15 12.34
N SER A 474 -13.54 -27.93 13.45
CA SER A 474 -14.02 -27.44 14.75
C SER A 474 -13.16 -28.00 15.89
N GLU A 475 -12.55 -27.11 16.67
CA GLU A 475 -13.00 -26.98 18.06
C GLU A 475 -13.38 -25.52 18.43
N ASP A 476 -13.00 -24.50 17.65
CA ASP A 476 -13.26 -23.11 18.07
C ASP A 476 -13.46 -22.00 16.99
N GLY A 477 -13.66 -22.31 15.69
CA GLY A 477 -14.32 -21.34 14.79
C GLY A 477 -14.09 -21.46 13.29
N GLY A 478 -15.06 -22.01 12.55
CA GLY A 478 -15.16 -21.87 11.09
C GLY A 478 -15.77 -23.09 10.37
N LEU A 479 -16.85 -22.87 9.60
CA LEU A 479 -17.61 -23.79 8.73
C LEU A 479 -18.47 -24.89 9.41
N LYS A 480 -19.59 -24.49 10.02
CA LYS A 480 -20.58 -25.40 10.65
C LYS A 480 -21.52 -26.17 9.70
N ASN A 481 -21.53 -25.94 8.38
CA ASN A 481 -22.39 -26.68 7.44
C ASN A 481 -21.76 -26.79 6.03
N VAL A 482 -20.78 -27.67 5.88
CA VAL A 482 -20.30 -28.07 4.55
C VAL A 482 -21.19 -29.20 4.02
N ARG A 483 -21.97 -28.94 2.96
CA ARG A 483 -22.55 -30.01 2.13
C ARG A 483 -21.57 -30.32 0.99
N LEU A 484 -20.67 -31.26 1.23
CA LEU A 484 -19.85 -31.86 0.18
C LEU A 484 -20.76 -32.64 -0.80
N HIS A 485 -20.97 -32.10 -2.00
CA HIS A 485 -21.43 -32.89 -3.14
C HIS A 485 -20.20 -33.33 -3.92
N CYS A 486 -19.68 -34.52 -3.61
CA CYS A 486 -18.64 -35.13 -4.41
C CYS A 486 -19.23 -35.48 -5.79
N ASN A 487 -18.78 -34.80 -6.85
CA ASN A 487 -19.02 -35.26 -8.20
C ASN A 487 -18.38 -36.65 -8.32
N THR A 488 -19.20 -37.68 -8.45
CA THR A 488 -18.67 -39.02 -8.69
C THR A 488 -18.11 -39.07 -10.11
N PRO A 489 -17.00 -39.80 -10.34
CA PRO A 489 -16.38 -39.82 -11.65
C PRO A 489 -17.37 -40.41 -12.65
N CYS A 490 -17.56 -39.69 -13.74
CA CYS A 490 -18.09 -40.24 -14.97
C CYS A 490 -16.91 -40.63 -15.86
N THR A 491 -16.77 -41.89 -16.24
CA THR A 491 -15.84 -42.24 -17.35
C THR A 491 -16.62 -42.26 -18.65
N VAL A 492 -16.08 -41.65 -19.72
CA VAL A 492 -16.66 -41.86 -21.06
C VAL A 492 -16.48 -43.33 -21.41
N SER A 493 -17.57 -44.06 -21.55
CA SER A 493 -17.55 -45.46 -21.96
C SER A 493 -17.59 -45.60 -23.48
N SER A 494 -18.24 -44.67 -24.18
CA SER A 494 -18.22 -44.63 -25.64
C SER A 494 -18.61 -43.26 -26.18
N VAL A 495 -18.14 -42.99 -27.40
CA VAL A 495 -18.56 -41.86 -28.22
C VAL A 495 -18.99 -42.42 -29.57
N THR A 496 -20.16 -42.03 -30.05
CA THR A 496 -20.60 -42.34 -31.41
C THR A 496 -21.06 -41.07 -32.11
N GLU A 497 -20.64 -40.86 -33.34
CA GLU A 497 -20.97 -39.65 -34.12
C GLU A 497 -21.49 -40.06 -35.50
N ASN A 498 -22.55 -39.38 -35.96
CA ASN A 498 -23.02 -39.43 -37.34
C ASN A 498 -23.26 -37.99 -37.86
N GLU A 499 -23.66 -37.86 -39.13
CA GLU A 499 -23.84 -36.55 -39.80
C GLU A 499 -24.88 -35.63 -39.14
N GLU A 500 -25.72 -36.13 -38.22
CA GLU A 500 -26.78 -35.37 -37.55
C GLU A 500 -26.61 -35.24 -36.03
N LYS A 501 -25.93 -36.19 -35.36
CA LYS A 501 -25.84 -36.26 -33.89
C LYS A 501 -24.53 -36.88 -33.38
N ALA A 502 -24.09 -36.40 -32.23
CA ALA A 502 -23.04 -37.02 -31.42
C ALA A 502 -23.64 -37.55 -30.11
N THR A 503 -23.31 -38.79 -29.74
CA THR A 503 -23.78 -39.47 -28.54
C THR A 503 -22.59 -39.83 -27.66
N VAL A 504 -22.63 -39.42 -26.40
CA VAL A 504 -21.60 -39.67 -25.39
C VAL A 504 -22.20 -40.51 -24.27
N SER A 505 -21.64 -41.69 -24.07
CA SER A 505 -22.02 -42.57 -22.95
C SER A 505 -21.04 -42.37 -21.81
N VAL A 506 -21.56 -42.16 -20.60
CA VAL A 506 -20.76 -42.02 -19.40
C VAL A 506 -21.15 -43.05 -18.36
N ASN A 507 -20.16 -43.73 -17.79
CA ASN A 507 -20.34 -44.62 -16.66
C ASN A 507 -20.30 -43.79 -15.39
N ALA A 508 -21.44 -43.67 -14.73
CA ALA A 508 -21.69 -42.75 -13.63
C ALA A 508 -22.11 -43.56 -12.40
N LYS A 509 -21.14 -44.00 -11.60
CA LYS A 509 -21.41 -44.71 -10.35
C LYS A 509 -21.84 -43.69 -9.28
N ASN A 510 -22.95 -43.90 -8.57
CA ASN A 510 -23.46 -43.03 -7.49
C ASN A 510 -23.89 -41.58 -7.86
N ILE A 511 -24.27 -41.33 -9.13
CA ILE A 511 -24.79 -40.01 -9.53
C ILE A 511 -26.33 -39.97 -9.42
N ASP A 512 -26.84 -39.12 -8.55
CA ASP A 512 -28.29 -38.93 -8.35
C ASP A 512 -28.97 -38.16 -9.50
N ALA A 513 -30.31 -38.13 -9.49
CA ALA A 513 -31.12 -37.49 -10.54
C ALA A 513 -31.08 -35.95 -10.53
N GLN A 514 -30.54 -35.33 -9.46
CA GLN A 514 -30.41 -33.87 -9.32
C GLN A 514 -29.01 -33.37 -9.70
N SER A 515 -28.08 -34.29 -9.91
CA SER A 515 -26.70 -34.01 -10.31
C SER A 515 -26.62 -33.45 -11.72
N LYS A 516 -25.54 -32.72 -12.01
CA LYS A 516 -25.22 -32.19 -13.34
C LYS A 516 -23.97 -32.86 -13.90
N VAL A 517 -24.01 -33.25 -15.17
CA VAL A 517 -22.83 -33.75 -15.90
C VAL A 517 -22.31 -32.64 -16.79
N THR A 518 -21.00 -32.38 -16.71
CA THR A 518 -20.32 -31.39 -17.54
C THR A 518 -19.42 -32.12 -18.55
N VAL A 519 -19.62 -31.86 -19.84
CA VAL A 519 -18.81 -32.42 -20.93
C VAL A 519 -18.03 -31.29 -21.59
N GLY A 520 -16.71 -31.46 -21.65
CA GLY A 520 -15.82 -30.57 -22.38
C GLY A 520 -15.58 -31.09 -23.78
N PHE A 521 -15.69 -30.22 -24.77
CA PHE A 521 -15.31 -30.50 -26.15
C PHE A 521 -13.99 -29.80 -26.43
N TYR A 522 -13.02 -30.55 -26.93
CA TYR A 522 -11.68 -30.03 -27.23
C TYR A 522 -11.41 -30.04 -28.73
N LYS A 523 -10.62 -29.07 -29.19
CA LYS A 523 -10.13 -28.99 -30.56
C LYS A 523 -8.65 -28.59 -30.54
N ASN A 524 -7.80 -29.40 -31.15
CA ASN A 524 -6.34 -29.16 -31.23
C ASN A 524 -5.68 -28.93 -29.85
N GLY A 525 -6.13 -29.62 -28.81
CA GLY A 525 -5.56 -29.50 -27.45
C GLY A 525 -6.02 -28.25 -26.67
N ALA A 526 -6.99 -27.49 -27.18
CA ALA A 526 -7.62 -26.37 -26.47
C ALA A 526 -9.11 -26.65 -26.26
N LEU A 527 -9.65 -26.25 -25.10
CA LEU A 527 -11.07 -26.34 -24.79
C LEU A 527 -11.87 -25.46 -25.77
N ALA A 528 -12.76 -26.08 -26.53
CA ALA A 528 -13.56 -25.44 -27.57
C ALA A 528 -14.99 -25.11 -27.12
N ASP A 529 -15.62 -25.97 -26.31
CA ASP A 529 -16.99 -25.77 -25.79
C ASP A 529 -17.21 -26.56 -24.48
N ILE A 530 -18.16 -26.13 -23.64
CA ILE A 530 -18.60 -26.85 -22.44
C ILE A 530 -20.12 -26.97 -22.46
N LYS A 531 -20.64 -28.18 -22.27
CA LYS A 531 -22.07 -28.41 -22.03
C LYS A 531 -22.33 -28.99 -20.65
N VAL A 532 -23.31 -28.40 -19.97
CA VAL A 532 -23.80 -28.86 -18.67
C VAL A 532 -25.21 -29.40 -18.87
N CYS A 533 -25.42 -30.66 -18.50
CA CYS A 533 -26.71 -31.33 -18.61
C CYS A 533 -27.19 -31.76 -17.22
N ASP A 534 -28.48 -31.53 -16.94
CA ASP A 534 -29.13 -32.14 -15.78
C ASP A 534 -29.24 -33.65 -16.01
N VAL A 535 -28.91 -34.46 -15.00
CA VAL A 535 -28.99 -35.91 -15.09
C VAL A 535 -30.41 -36.39 -15.38
N SER A 536 -31.42 -35.64 -14.90
CA SER A 536 -32.84 -35.92 -15.18
C SER A 536 -33.18 -35.95 -16.67
N ASP A 537 -32.37 -35.28 -17.49
CA ASP A 537 -32.61 -35.12 -18.93
C ASP A 537 -31.90 -36.22 -19.75
N LEU A 538 -31.19 -37.14 -19.07
CA LEU A 538 -30.43 -38.23 -19.68
C LEU A 538 -31.27 -39.52 -19.73
N THR A 539 -31.15 -40.28 -20.83
CA THR A 539 -31.79 -41.60 -20.95
C THR A 539 -30.94 -42.67 -20.24
N ALA A 540 -31.49 -43.32 -19.22
CA ALA A 540 -30.83 -44.40 -18.47
C ALA A 540 -31.19 -45.77 -19.06
N GLU A 541 -30.18 -46.59 -19.40
CA GLU A 541 -30.35 -48.04 -19.57
C GLU A 541 -29.89 -48.73 -18.28
N THR A 542 -30.81 -49.40 -17.58
CA THR A 542 -30.55 -50.00 -16.27
C THR A 542 -29.92 -51.39 -16.39
N ASP A 543 -28.70 -51.57 -15.88
CA ASP A 543 -28.18 -52.88 -15.46
C ASP A 543 -28.42 -53.08 -13.95
N LYS A 544 -28.74 -54.32 -13.55
CA LYS A 544 -29.27 -54.66 -12.21
C LYS A 544 -28.24 -54.68 -11.08
N ASP A 545 -26.99 -54.35 -11.37
CA ASP A 545 -25.88 -54.34 -10.43
C ASP A 545 -25.25 -52.94 -10.27
N PHE A 546 -26.04 -51.87 -10.08
CA PHE A 546 -25.59 -50.51 -9.69
C PHE A 546 -24.28 -49.98 -10.38
N ASP A 547 -24.03 -50.37 -11.63
CA ASP A 547 -22.99 -49.84 -12.52
C ASP A 547 -23.67 -49.10 -13.68
N THR A 548 -24.08 -47.86 -13.43
CA THR A 548 -24.96 -47.08 -14.32
C THR A 548 -24.24 -46.56 -15.58
N VAL A 549 -24.82 -46.78 -16.76
CA VAL A 549 -24.49 -46.12 -18.04
C VAL A 549 -25.52 -45.01 -18.31
N LYS A 550 -25.09 -43.75 -18.46
CA LYS A 550 -25.94 -42.61 -18.84
C LYS A 550 -25.58 -42.13 -20.24
N ILE A 551 -26.58 -41.89 -21.10
CA ILE A 551 -26.38 -41.52 -22.51
C ILE A 551 -26.77 -40.04 -22.72
N MET A 552 -25.84 -39.25 -23.27
CA MET A 552 -26.03 -37.86 -23.69
C MET A 552 -26.09 -37.77 -25.22
N THR A 553 -27.04 -37.00 -25.78
CA THR A 553 -27.15 -36.78 -27.24
C THR A 553 -27.07 -35.29 -27.58
N PHE A 554 -26.23 -34.92 -28.54
CA PHE A 554 -26.02 -33.54 -29.00
C PHE A 554 -26.24 -33.43 -30.52
N PRO A 555 -26.67 -32.27 -31.06
CA PRO A 555 -26.61 -32.00 -32.50
C PRO A 555 -25.17 -32.14 -33.00
N SER A 556 -24.95 -32.73 -34.17
CA SER A 556 -23.61 -32.95 -34.74
C SER A 556 -22.82 -31.66 -34.83
N LEU A 557 -21.73 -31.58 -34.07
CA LEU A 557 -20.68 -30.58 -34.21
C LEU A 557 -19.59 -31.21 -35.09
N PRO A 558 -19.02 -30.51 -36.09
CA PRO A 558 -18.03 -31.11 -36.98
C PRO A 558 -16.77 -31.54 -36.23
N SER A 559 -16.58 -32.87 -36.08
CA SER A 559 -15.36 -33.59 -35.66
C SER A 559 -14.72 -33.07 -34.36
N LEU A 560 -15.40 -33.28 -33.22
CA LEU A 560 -14.86 -33.02 -31.88
C LEU A 560 -14.79 -34.35 -31.11
N GLU A 561 -13.70 -34.59 -30.38
CA GLU A 561 -13.65 -35.69 -29.41
C GLU A 561 -14.25 -35.21 -28.08
N PRO A 562 -15.37 -35.79 -27.61
CA PRO A 562 -15.94 -35.44 -26.32
C PRO A 562 -15.20 -36.20 -25.22
N LEU A 563 -14.65 -35.45 -24.28
CA LEU A 563 -14.14 -35.98 -23.03
C LEU A 563 -15.16 -35.66 -21.93
N CYS A 564 -15.60 -36.67 -21.20
CA CYS A 564 -16.12 -36.41 -19.87
C CYS A 564 -14.92 -35.93 -19.07
N ILE A 565 -14.96 -34.70 -18.56
CA ILE A 565 -13.81 -34.11 -17.89
C ILE A 565 -13.61 -34.87 -16.57
N LYS A 566 -12.84 -35.96 -16.61
CA LYS A 566 -11.66 -36.06 -15.76
C LYS A 566 -10.66 -35.06 -16.33
N GLU A 567 -10.06 -34.29 -15.43
CA GLU A 567 -9.02 -33.27 -15.66
C GLU A 567 -8.29 -33.37 -17.01
N GLU A 568 -8.21 -32.26 -17.75
CA GLU A 568 -6.95 -31.71 -18.26
C GLU A 568 -7.14 -30.37 -19.02
N LEU A 569 -6.18 -29.47 -18.74
CA LEU A 569 -5.91 -28.09 -19.24
C LEU A 569 -6.83 -26.98 -18.72
#